data_AF-A0AB40B6W5-F1
#
_entry.id   AF-A0AB40B6W5-F1
#
_cell.length_a   1.000
_cell.length_b   1.000
_cell.length_c   1.000
_cell.angle_alpha   90.00
_cell.angle_beta   90.00
_cell.angle_gamma   90.00
#
_symmetry.space_group_name_H-M   'P 1'
#
loop_
_entity.id
_entity.type
_entity.pdbx_description
1 polymer ?
#
loop_
_entity_poly.entity_id
_entity_poly.type
_entity_poly.pdbx_seq_one_letter_code
_entity_poly.pdbx_strand_id
1 'polypeptide(L)'
;MEMEQKQAEIIDRFVKQAEGMEGAPLAALVLEATSHPSLFAFSEILSSPNIAKLQGTRFSSSIDLLRLFAYGTWSDYKSNAGGLPTLLPDQVLKLKQLSVLTLAETNKVLPYDQLILEIDVANVRELEDFLINECMYAGIVKGKLDQLRRCFEVQFAAGRDLRPGQLSNMIDTLADWLGNSDNLLQSIQGRIRWADRMNEVDKMHRKDIEDRVEDVKKSLKQADLNLRGHDETYFEPGRLMDHEDRSRPKRRRHPMS
;
A
#
# COMPACT_ATOMS: atom_id res chain seq x y z
N MET A 1 8.00 13.32 -8.98
CA MET A 1 9.37 13.65 -9.40
C MET A 1 9.54 14.88 -10.28
N GLU A 2 8.59 15.35 -11.10
CA GLU A 2 8.73 16.70 -11.71
C GLU A 2 8.47 17.85 -10.70
N MET A 3 7.48 17.67 -9.81
CA MET A 3 7.17 18.69 -8.80
C MET A 3 8.28 18.84 -7.76
N GLU A 4 8.82 17.73 -7.26
CA GLU A 4 9.91 17.75 -6.27
C GLU A 4 11.16 18.44 -6.84
N GLN A 5 11.47 18.23 -8.13
CA GLN A 5 12.55 18.94 -8.81
C GLN A 5 12.28 20.45 -8.90
N LYS A 6 11.09 20.85 -9.36
CA LYS A 6 10.69 22.27 -9.42
C LYS A 6 10.74 22.91 -8.04
N GLN A 7 10.29 22.20 -7.03
CA GLN A 7 10.28 22.66 -5.65
C GLN A 7 11.71 22.82 -5.09
N ALA A 8 12.62 21.89 -5.40
CA ALA A 8 14.03 21.98 -5.00
C ALA A 8 14.72 23.24 -5.56
N GLU A 9 14.46 23.58 -6.83
CA GLU A 9 15.00 24.83 -7.43
C GLU A 9 14.46 26.08 -6.72
N ILE A 10 13.18 26.08 -6.36
CA ILE A 10 12.55 27.18 -5.64
C ILE A 10 13.13 27.30 -4.22
N ILE A 11 13.30 26.18 -3.51
CA ILE A 11 13.90 26.13 -2.18
C ILE A 11 15.32 26.70 -2.23
N ASP A 12 16.17 26.22 -3.15
CA ASP A 12 17.55 26.70 -3.29
C ASP A 12 17.60 28.21 -3.54
N ARG A 13 16.69 28.75 -4.36
CA ARG A 13 16.57 30.20 -4.57
C ARG A 13 16.23 30.93 -3.26
N PHE A 14 15.24 30.45 -2.50
CA PHE A 14 14.85 31.08 -1.23
C PHE A 14 15.94 30.97 -0.16
N VAL A 15 16.66 29.84 -0.09
CA VAL A 15 17.77 29.67 0.85
C VAL A 15 18.90 30.64 0.53
N LYS A 16 19.30 30.77 -0.75
CA LYS A 16 20.32 31.74 -1.18
C LYS A 16 19.93 33.19 -0.88
N GLN A 17 18.65 33.53 -1.05
CA GLN A 17 18.14 34.86 -0.69
C GLN A 17 18.17 35.07 0.84
N ALA A 18 17.80 34.05 1.61
CA ALA A 18 17.83 34.10 3.07
C ALA A 18 19.25 34.28 3.62
N GLU A 19 20.27 33.71 2.97
CA GLU A 19 21.68 33.87 3.34
C GLU A 19 22.20 35.31 3.17
N GLY A 20 21.66 36.06 2.19
CA GLY A 20 22.07 37.44 1.89
C GLY A 20 21.26 38.53 2.59
N MET A 21 20.20 38.18 3.33
CA MET A 21 19.24 39.14 3.91
C MET A 21 19.17 39.03 5.43
N GLU A 22 19.02 40.15 6.13
CA GLU A 22 18.87 40.20 7.59
C GLU A 22 17.73 41.14 8.02
N GLY A 23 16.98 40.76 9.07
CA GLY A 23 15.94 41.61 9.65
C GLY A 23 14.65 41.69 8.84
N ALA A 24 14.21 42.91 8.49
CA ALA A 24 12.91 43.14 7.86
C ALA A 24 12.76 42.48 6.46
N PRO A 25 13.77 42.51 5.57
CA PRO A 25 13.70 41.83 4.28
C PRO A 25 13.58 40.31 4.42
N LEU A 26 14.17 39.72 5.46
CA LEU A 26 14.06 38.29 5.72
C LEU A 26 12.64 37.89 6.18
N ALA A 27 11.97 38.75 6.96
CA ALA A 27 10.56 38.54 7.30
C ALA A 27 9.64 38.64 6.08
N ALA A 28 9.95 39.54 5.13
CA ALA A 28 9.23 39.62 3.85
C ALA A 28 9.46 38.38 2.98
N LEU A 29 10.68 37.82 2.99
CA LEU A 29 10.99 36.57 2.30
C LEU A 29 10.17 35.39 2.85
N VAL A 30 9.96 35.32 4.16
CA VAL A 30 9.11 34.28 4.78
C VAL A 30 7.66 34.42 4.31
N LEU A 31 7.13 35.64 4.20
CA LEU A 31 5.79 35.89 3.67
C LEU A 31 5.67 35.45 2.21
N GLU A 32 6.68 35.73 1.39
CA GLU A 32 6.74 35.30 -0.02
C GLU A 32 6.81 33.76 -0.13
N ALA A 33 7.70 33.12 0.62
CA ALA A 33 7.85 31.66 0.61
C ALA A 33 6.55 30.96 1.06
N THR A 34 5.95 31.40 2.16
CA THR A 34 4.70 30.82 2.67
C THR A 34 3.52 31.04 1.72
N SER A 35 3.55 32.06 0.86
CA SER A 35 2.50 32.32 -0.16
C SER A 35 2.77 31.65 -1.52
N HIS A 36 3.99 31.16 -1.77
CA HIS A 36 4.37 30.65 -3.09
C HIS A 36 3.63 29.36 -3.49
N PRO A 37 2.84 29.30 -4.58
CA PRO A 37 1.90 28.19 -4.84
C PRO A 37 2.54 26.81 -4.98
N SER A 38 3.78 26.73 -5.47
CA SER A 38 4.48 25.46 -5.70
C SER A 38 5.45 25.05 -4.57
N LEU A 39 5.43 25.75 -3.43
CA LEU A 39 6.35 25.48 -2.31
C LEU A 39 5.59 24.91 -1.11
N PHE A 40 5.88 23.64 -0.77
CA PHE A 40 5.24 22.89 0.31
C PHE A 40 6.21 22.36 1.38
N ALA A 41 7.51 22.60 1.20
CA ALA A 41 8.58 22.21 2.12
C ALA A 41 9.36 23.48 2.52
N PHE A 42 9.59 23.60 3.81
CA PHE A 42 10.08 24.80 4.47
C PHE A 42 11.22 24.50 5.44
N SER A 43 11.56 23.23 5.68
CA SER A 43 12.57 22.83 6.65
C SER A 43 13.97 23.32 6.31
N GLU A 44 14.35 23.33 5.02
CA GLU A 44 15.63 23.86 4.56
C GLU A 44 15.71 25.38 4.76
N ILE A 45 14.62 26.09 4.47
CA ILE A 45 14.51 27.53 4.69
C ILE A 45 14.62 27.81 6.19
N LEU A 46 13.86 27.08 7.02
CA LEU A 46 13.86 27.20 8.48
C LEU A 46 15.22 26.89 9.11
N SER A 47 15.99 25.97 8.51
CA SER A 47 17.33 25.58 8.96
C SER A 47 18.40 26.63 8.62
N SER A 48 18.07 27.66 7.84
CA SER A 48 19.00 28.75 7.54
C SER A 48 19.41 29.51 8.81
N PRO A 49 20.71 29.74 9.05
CA PRO A 49 21.20 30.38 10.27
C PRO A 49 20.68 31.81 10.42
N ASN A 50 20.41 32.52 9.32
CA ASN A 50 19.86 33.88 9.38
C ASN A 50 18.41 33.91 9.88
N ILE A 51 17.63 32.86 9.60
CA ILE A 51 16.27 32.74 10.14
C ILE A 51 16.33 32.46 11.64
N ALA A 52 17.28 31.64 12.11
CA ALA A 52 17.48 31.43 13.55
C ALA A 52 17.82 32.75 14.28
N LYS A 53 18.57 33.67 13.66
CA LYS A 53 18.87 34.99 14.23
C LYS A 53 17.64 35.89 14.41
N LEU A 54 16.53 35.65 13.69
CA LEU A 54 15.30 36.42 13.88
C LEU A 54 14.63 36.08 15.23
N GLN A 55 15.03 35.00 15.89
CA GLN A 55 14.48 34.57 17.17
C GLN A 55 14.90 35.56 18.27
N GLY A 56 13.93 36.11 18.99
CA GLY A 56 14.15 37.17 19.99
C GLY A 56 14.14 38.60 19.43
N THR A 57 13.93 38.77 18.12
CA THR A 57 13.68 40.08 17.50
C THR A 57 12.19 40.38 17.40
N ARG A 58 11.83 41.59 16.97
CA ARG A 58 10.44 41.99 16.63
C ARG A 58 9.79 41.14 15.53
N PHE A 59 10.55 40.31 14.82
CA PHE A 59 10.08 39.43 13.74
C PHE A 59 10.00 37.95 14.17
N SER A 60 10.03 37.66 15.47
CA SER A 60 9.92 36.29 15.99
C SER A 60 8.66 35.57 15.50
N SER A 61 7.56 36.31 15.31
CA SER A 61 6.29 35.81 14.77
C SER A 61 6.41 35.22 13.36
N SER A 62 7.38 35.68 12.55
CA SER A 62 7.65 35.11 11.23
C SER A 62 8.30 33.73 11.32
N ILE A 63 9.12 33.46 12.33
CA ILE A 63 9.68 32.12 12.56
C ILE A 63 8.57 31.16 13.00
N ASP A 64 7.72 31.61 13.93
CA ASP A 64 6.62 30.77 14.43
C ASP A 64 5.62 30.46 13.32
N LEU A 65 5.38 31.42 12.42
CA LEU A 65 4.66 31.18 11.17
C LEU A 65 5.35 30.11 10.31
N LEU A 66 6.67 30.21 10.07
CA LEU A 66 7.38 29.23 9.25
C LEU A 66 7.37 27.82 9.90
N ARG A 67 7.49 27.74 11.23
CA ARG A 67 7.36 26.48 11.99
C ARG A 67 5.96 25.88 11.87
N LEU A 68 4.92 26.70 11.89
CA LEU A 68 3.55 26.27 11.68
C LEU A 68 3.38 25.67 10.27
N PHE A 69 3.96 26.28 9.24
CA PHE A 69 3.90 25.75 7.87
C PHE A 69 4.73 24.47 7.69
N ALA A 70 5.91 24.40 8.32
CA ALA A 70 6.73 23.20 8.27
C ALA A 70 6.06 22.01 8.98
N TYR A 71 5.48 22.23 10.17
CA TYR A 71 5.11 21.12 11.05
C TYR A 71 3.65 21.10 11.49
N GLY A 72 2.95 22.22 11.57
CA GLY A 72 1.59 22.30 12.14
C GLY A 72 0.47 22.17 11.12
N THR A 73 -0.78 22.34 11.57
CA THR A 73 -1.98 22.28 10.73
C THR A 73 -2.86 23.53 10.85
N TRP A 74 -3.95 23.59 10.08
CA TRP A 74 -4.95 24.64 10.16
C TRP A 74 -5.59 24.73 11.56
N SER A 75 -5.82 23.58 12.20
CA SER A 75 -6.32 23.52 13.57
C SER A 75 -5.33 24.13 14.58
N ASP A 76 -4.02 23.93 14.38
CA ASP A 76 -2.98 24.54 15.22
C ASP A 76 -2.97 26.08 15.09
N TYR A 77 -3.14 26.59 13.87
CA TYR A 77 -3.27 28.03 13.64
C TYR A 77 -4.49 28.62 14.35
N LYS A 78 -5.67 27.98 14.21
CA LYS A 78 -6.90 28.43 14.89
C LYS A 78 -6.74 28.44 16.41
N SER A 79 -6.05 27.45 16.95
CA SER A 79 -5.80 27.34 18.40
C SER A 79 -4.82 28.41 18.92
N ASN A 80 -3.89 28.86 18.07
CA ASN A 80 -2.85 29.83 18.43
C ASN A 80 -3.03 31.20 17.74
N ALA A 81 -4.25 31.54 17.32
CA ALA A 81 -4.54 32.73 16.53
C ALA A 81 -4.16 34.05 17.24
N GLY A 82 -4.03 34.05 18.58
CA GLY A 82 -3.61 35.22 19.35
C GLY A 82 -2.10 35.51 19.32
N GLY A 83 -1.27 34.52 18.97
CA GLY A 83 0.20 34.64 18.97
C GLY A 83 0.83 34.71 17.58
N LEU A 84 0.05 34.45 16.53
CA LEU A 84 0.52 34.36 15.14
C LEU A 84 0.03 35.56 14.31
N PRO A 85 0.78 35.94 13.26
CA PRO A 85 0.34 37.01 12.36
C PRO A 85 -0.87 36.56 11.53
N THR A 86 -1.73 37.51 11.17
CA THR A 86 -2.88 37.26 10.29
C THR A 86 -2.42 36.74 8.94
N LEU A 87 -2.93 35.58 8.54
CA LEU A 87 -2.58 34.94 7.27
C LEU A 87 -3.26 35.61 6.07
N LEU A 88 -2.51 35.69 4.97
CA LEU A 88 -3.02 36.04 3.64
C LEU A 88 -3.90 34.90 3.09
N PRO A 89 -4.81 35.17 2.13
CA PRO A 89 -5.65 34.14 1.52
C PRO A 89 -4.84 32.95 0.96
N ASP A 90 -3.72 33.23 0.29
CA ASP A 90 -2.84 32.20 -0.29
C ASP A 90 -2.16 31.35 0.80
N GLN A 91 -1.82 31.96 1.93
CA GLN A 91 -1.25 31.26 3.08
C GLN A 91 -2.30 30.37 3.76
N VAL A 92 -3.54 30.85 3.90
CA VAL A 92 -4.67 30.06 4.42
C VAL A 92 -4.90 28.84 3.54
N LEU A 93 -4.98 29.05 2.23
CA LEU A 93 -5.14 27.99 1.24
C LEU A 93 -4.04 26.92 1.40
N LYS A 94 -2.78 27.37 1.49
CA LYS A 94 -1.64 26.47 1.63
C LYS A 94 -1.63 25.71 2.95
N LEU A 95 -1.95 26.38 4.06
CA LEU A 95 -1.99 25.70 5.35
C LEU A 95 -3.10 24.62 5.38
N LYS A 96 -4.23 24.89 4.73
CA LYS A 96 -5.28 23.89 4.50
C LYS A 96 -4.78 22.71 3.64
N GLN A 97 -4.05 22.98 2.56
CA GLN A 97 -3.42 21.93 1.72
C GLN A 97 -2.44 21.05 2.53
N LEU A 98 -1.57 21.67 3.34
CA LEU A 98 -0.61 20.97 4.21
C LEU A 98 -1.30 20.14 5.30
N SER A 99 -2.47 20.60 5.78
CA SER A 99 -3.29 19.84 6.73
C SER A 99 -3.84 18.57 6.10
N VAL A 100 -4.30 18.64 4.85
CA VAL A 100 -4.72 17.45 4.08
C VAL A 100 -3.56 16.49 3.88
N LEU A 101 -2.36 17.00 3.54
CA LEU A 101 -1.16 16.16 3.40
C LEU A 101 -0.82 15.41 4.70
N THR A 102 -0.89 16.09 5.84
CA THR A 102 -0.62 15.50 7.16
C THR A 102 -1.63 14.38 7.49
N LEU A 103 -2.91 14.59 7.17
CA LEU A 103 -3.93 13.57 7.32
C LEU A 103 -3.69 12.38 6.37
N ALA A 104 -3.33 12.65 5.12
CA ALA A 104 -3.08 11.66 4.08
C ALA A 104 -1.80 10.82 4.32
N GLU A 105 -0.84 11.37 5.06
CA GLU A 105 0.34 10.66 5.55
C GLU A 105 -0.04 9.56 6.54
N THR A 106 -0.98 9.85 7.44
CA THR A 106 -1.38 8.94 8.53
C THR A 106 -2.41 7.91 8.06
N ASN A 107 -3.40 8.32 7.26
CA ASN A 107 -4.56 7.51 6.91
C ASN A 107 -4.74 7.40 5.39
N LYS A 108 -4.90 6.16 4.89
CA LYS A 108 -5.21 5.89 3.47
C LYS A 108 -6.65 6.18 3.08
N VAL A 109 -7.57 6.18 4.05
CA VAL A 109 -8.98 6.49 3.83
C VAL A 109 -9.36 7.63 4.77
N LEU A 110 -9.68 8.79 4.19
CA LEU A 110 -10.00 10.01 4.92
C LEU A 110 -11.51 10.28 4.89
N PRO A 111 -12.23 10.18 6.02
CA PRO A 111 -13.64 10.53 6.07
C PRO A 111 -13.88 12.02 5.78
N TYR A 112 -14.95 12.33 5.05
CA TYR A 112 -15.30 13.72 4.71
C TYR A 112 -15.57 14.55 5.95
N ASP A 113 -16.20 13.98 6.98
CA ASP A 113 -16.53 14.73 8.19
C ASP A 113 -15.27 15.19 8.93
N GLN A 114 -14.21 14.37 8.94
CA GLN A 114 -12.91 14.76 9.49
C GLN A 114 -12.25 15.87 8.65
N LEU A 115 -12.27 15.74 7.33
CA LEU A 115 -11.69 16.75 6.42
C LEU A 115 -12.43 18.08 6.49
N ILE A 116 -13.76 18.07 6.61
CA ILE A 116 -14.59 19.27 6.75
C ILE A 116 -14.20 20.03 8.02
N LEU A 117 -14.01 19.32 9.14
CA LEU A 117 -13.61 19.92 10.41
C LEU A 117 -12.18 20.49 10.37
N GLU A 118 -11.23 19.71 9.82
CA GLU A 118 -9.81 20.11 9.79
C GLU A 118 -9.56 21.26 8.80
N ILE A 119 -10.23 21.28 7.65
CA ILE A 119 -10.05 22.30 6.61
C ILE A 119 -10.97 23.49 6.85
N ASP A 120 -12.02 23.35 7.66
CA ASP A 120 -13.00 24.39 7.96
C ASP A 120 -13.71 24.88 6.68
N VAL A 121 -14.44 23.96 6.05
CA VAL A 121 -15.25 24.19 4.85
C VAL A 121 -16.72 23.99 5.17
N ALA A 122 -17.63 24.66 4.45
CA ALA A 122 -19.03 24.68 4.86
C ALA A 122 -19.78 23.40 4.47
N ASN A 123 -19.38 22.74 3.38
CA ASN A 123 -20.12 21.63 2.82
C ASN A 123 -19.24 20.67 2.00
N VAL A 124 -19.82 19.52 1.62
CA VAL A 124 -19.13 18.48 0.85
C VAL A 124 -18.71 18.97 -0.54
N ARG A 125 -19.48 19.86 -1.18
CA ARG A 125 -19.14 20.37 -2.52
C ARG A 125 -17.86 21.20 -2.47
N GLU A 126 -17.75 22.10 -1.50
CA GLU A 126 -16.54 22.88 -1.25
C GLU A 126 -15.35 21.98 -0.90
N LEU A 127 -15.56 20.91 -0.12
CA LEU A 127 -14.52 19.94 0.16
C LEU A 127 -14.02 19.27 -1.13
N GLU A 128 -14.92 18.75 -1.96
CA GLU A 128 -14.57 18.08 -3.22
C GLU A 128 -13.85 19.05 -4.17
N ASP A 129 -14.34 20.28 -4.32
CA ASP A 129 -13.70 21.30 -5.14
C ASP A 129 -12.30 21.65 -4.61
N PHE A 130 -12.14 21.78 -3.30
CA PHE A 130 -10.83 22.01 -2.67
C PHE A 130 -9.87 20.84 -2.93
N LEU A 131 -10.32 19.60 -2.74
CA LEU A 131 -9.47 18.43 -2.98
C LEU A 131 -9.06 18.33 -4.44
N ILE A 132 -9.97 18.60 -5.38
CA ILE A 132 -9.67 18.53 -6.81
C ILE A 132 -8.76 19.68 -7.23
N ASN A 133 -9.23 20.93 -7.11
CA ASN A 133 -8.59 22.12 -7.66
C ASN A 133 -7.31 22.48 -6.91
N GLU A 134 -7.34 22.37 -5.59
CA GLU A 134 -6.25 22.89 -4.75
C GLU A 134 -5.27 21.78 -4.38
N CYS A 135 -5.68 20.51 -4.31
CA CYS A 135 -4.79 19.43 -3.89
C CYS A 135 -4.38 18.49 -5.04
N MET A 136 -5.31 17.99 -5.84
CA MET A 136 -4.99 17.03 -6.92
C MET A 136 -4.33 17.71 -8.13
N TYR A 137 -4.84 18.87 -8.55
CA TYR A 137 -4.24 19.64 -9.64
C TYR A 137 -2.87 20.20 -9.26
N ALA A 138 -2.69 20.60 -8.00
CA ALA A 138 -1.39 20.95 -7.43
C ALA A 138 -0.47 19.72 -7.27
N GLY A 139 -0.94 18.51 -7.57
CA GLY A 139 -0.16 17.27 -7.57
C GLY A 139 0.26 16.77 -6.18
N ILE A 140 -0.17 17.42 -5.10
CA ILE A 140 0.24 17.09 -3.73
C ILE A 140 -0.43 15.81 -3.24
N VAL A 141 -1.65 15.51 -3.70
CA VAL A 141 -2.35 14.25 -3.38
C VAL A 141 -2.91 13.64 -4.66
N LYS A 142 -2.98 12.30 -4.69
CA LYS A 142 -3.72 11.56 -5.71
C LYS A 142 -4.56 10.51 -5.02
N GLY A 143 -5.78 10.35 -5.51
CA GLY A 143 -6.72 9.43 -4.90
C GLY A 143 -8.07 9.40 -5.60
N LYS A 144 -9.03 8.75 -4.98
CA LYS A 144 -10.41 8.67 -5.47
C LYS A 144 -11.36 9.23 -4.43
N LEU A 145 -12.34 10.01 -4.89
CA LEU A 145 -13.43 10.51 -4.09
C LEU A 145 -14.56 9.48 -4.15
N ASP A 146 -14.93 8.90 -3.00
CA ASP A 146 -16.09 8.03 -2.86
C ASP A 146 -17.20 8.79 -2.14
N GLN A 147 -18.15 9.29 -2.93
CA GLN A 147 -19.28 10.08 -2.43
C GLN A 147 -20.29 9.22 -1.65
N LEU A 148 -20.41 7.92 -1.97
CA LEU A 148 -21.34 7.01 -1.29
C LEU A 148 -20.85 6.69 0.12
N ARG A 149 -19.55 6.40 0.26
CA ARG A 149 -18.90 6.14 1.56
C ARG A 149 -18.48 7.42 2.28
N ARG A 150 -18.62 8.58 1.64
CA ARG A 150 -18.19 9.90 2.13
C ARG A 150 -16.73 9.88 2.59
N CYS A 151 -15.85 9.36 1.75
CA CYS A 151 -14.43 9.28 2.04
C CYS A 151 -13.56 9.56 0.82
N PHE A 152 -12.34 10.04 1.08
CA PHE A 152 -11.28 10.19 0.10
C PHE A 152 -10.26 9.07 0.29
N GLU A 153 -10.09 8.24 -0.73
CA GLU A 153 -9.12 7.15 -0.75
C GLU A 153 -7.80 7.66 -1.35
N VAL A 154 -6.80 7.83 -0.47
CA VAL A 154 -5.48 8.37 -0.80
C VAL A 154 -4.63 7.25 -1.42
N GLN A 155 -4.22 7.45 -2.67
CA GLN A 155 -3.25 6.57 -3.35
C GLN A 155 -1.83 7.09 -3.20
N PHE A 156 -1.67 8.41 -3.24
CA PHE A 156 -0.40 9.09 -3.10
C PHE A 156 -0.60 10.40 -2.33
N ALA A 157 0.37 10.71 -1.49
CA ALA A 157 0.52 12.01 -0.85
C ALA A 157 2.00 12.39 -0.95
N ALA A 158 2.26 13.64 -1.32
CA ALA A 158 3.61 14.18 -1.31
C ALA A 158 4.15 14.23 0.11
N GLY A 159 5.46 14.05 0.27
CA GLY A 159 6.11 14.23 1.56
C GLY A 159 6.07 15.69 1.98
N ARG A 160 5.73 15.93 3.24
CA ARG A 160 5.94 17.23 3.91
C ARG A 160 7.31 17.24 4.58
N ASP A 161 7.66 18.36 5.22
CA ASP A 161 8.85 18.50 6.06
C ASP A 161 8.91 17.46 7.19
N LEU A 162 10.10 16.90 7.37
CA LEU A 162 10.40 15.98 8.47
C LEU A 162 10.60 16.76 9.77
N ARG A 163 9.84 16.39 10.79
CA ARG A 163 10.09 16.81 12.17
C ARG A 163 11.37 16.15 12.69
N PRO A 164 12.13 16.85 13.55
CA PRO A 164 13.26 16.22 14.24
C PRO A 164 12.84 14.91 14.93
N GLY A 165 13.52 13.81 14.61
CA GLY A 165 13.23 12.48 15.15
C GLY A 165 12.35 11.56 14.27
N GLN A 166 11.62 12.09 13.28
CA GLN A 166 10.81 11.24 12.38
C GLN A 166 11.68 10.33 11.51
N LEU A 167 12.90 10.75 11.16
CA LEU A 167 13.82 9.96 10.36
C LEU A 167 14.16 8.60 11.03
N SER A 168 14.33 8.58 12.35
CA SER A 168 14.57 7.34 13.08
C SER A 168 13.39 6.39 12.98
N ASN A 169 12.16 6.90 13.16
CA ASN A 169 10.95 6.10 12.99
C ASN A 169 10.80 5.54 11.57
N MET A 170 11.20 6.31 10.55
CA MET A 170 11.21 5.82 9.15
C MET A 170 12.23 4.70 8.95
N ILE A 171 13.41 4.80 9.57
CA ILE A 171 14.43 3.73 9.52
C ILE A 171 13.88 2.46 10.18
N ASP A 172 13.29 2.58 11.37
CA ASP A 172 12.75 1.44 12.11
C ASP A 172 11.60 0.75 11.35
N THR A 173 10.66 1.54 10.81
CA THR A 173 9.54 0.98 10.03
C THR A 173 9.99 0.27 8.75
N LEU A 174 11.02 0.77 8.07
CA LEU A 174 11.61 0.09 6.91
C LEU A 174 12.36 -1.19 7.30
N ALA A 175 13.06 -1.19 8.44
CA ALA A 175 13.73 -2.37 8.96
C ALA A 175 12.72 -3.47 9.34
N ASP A 176 11.61 -3.10 10.01
CA ASP A 176 10.51 -4.01 10.33
C ASP A 176 9.88 -4.60 9.06
N TRP A 177 9.66 -3.77 8.03
CA TRP A 177 9.11 -4.23 6.76
C TRP A 177 10.05 -5.21 6.03
N LEU A 178 11.36 -4.93 6.05
CA LEU A 178 12.36 -5.85 5.51
C LEU A 178 12.34 -7.19 6.26
N GLY A 179 12.37 -7.15 7.60
CA GLY A 179 12.31 -8.36 8.43
C GLY A 179 11.04 -9.17 8.20
N ASN A 180 9.88 -8.52 8.07
CA ASN A 180 8.61 -9.18 7.75
C ASN A 180 8.63 -9.83 6.36
N SER A 181 9.25 -9.17 5.37
CA SER A 181 9.38 -9.70 4.02
C SER A 181 10.29 -10.94 3.98
N ASP A 182 11.40 -10.92 4.71
CA ASP A 182 12.30 -12.07 4.85
C ASP A 182 11.60 -13.24 5.55
N ASN A 183 10.84 -12.99 6.62
CA ASN A 183 10.08 -14.02 7.32
C ASN A 183 9.02 -14.66 6.43
N LEU A 184 8.32 -13.86 5.62
CA LEU A 184 7.34 -14.35 4.64
C LEU A 184 8.01 -15.19 3.56
N LEU A 185 9.17 -14.77 3.05
CA LEU A 185 9.95 -15.52 2.07
C LEU A 185 10.40 -16.87 2.63
N GLN A 186 10.95 -16.88 3.86
CA GLN A 186 11.35 -18.12 4.55
C GLN A 186 10.17 -19.06 4.75
N SER A 187 9.00 -18.53 5.10
CA SER A 187 7.77 -19.30 5.28
C SER A 187 7.31 -19.94 3.96
N ILE A 188 7.32 -19.18 2.86
CA ILE A 188 6.99 -19.70 1.52
C ILE A 188 7.98 -20.80 1.11
N GLN A 189 9.29 -20.56 1.27
CA GLN A 189 10.32 -21.55 0.98
C GLN A 189 10.15 -22.83 1.83
N GLY A 190 9.75 -22.69 3.09
CA GLY A 190 9.41 -23.80 3.97
C GLY A 190 8.23 -24.63 3.45
N ARG A 191 7.17 -23.98 2.97
CA ARG A 191 6.00 -24.64 2.37
C ARG A 191 6.33 -25.36 1.07
N ILE A 192 7.19 -24.78 0.23
CA ILE A 192 7.66 -25.43 -1.01
C ILE A 192 8.40 -26.72 -0.66
N ARG A 193 9.40 -26.66 0.23
CA ARG A 193 10.15 -27.85 0.66
C ARG A 193 9.26 -28.93 1.29
N TRP A 194 8.23 -28.54 2.04
CA TRP A 194 7.27 -29.48 2.59
C TRP A 194 6.43 -30.15 1.49
N ALA A 195 5.94 -29.38 0.51
CA ALA A 195 5.18 -29.91 -0.61
C ALA A 195 6.02 -30.87 -1.47
N ASP A 196 7.29 -30.55 -1.73
CA ASP A 196 8.21 -31.43 -2.47
C ASP A 196 8.42 -32.76 -1.75
N ARG A 197 8.64 -32.72 -0.42
CA ARG A 197 8.76 -33.94 0.40
C ARG A 197 7.48 -34.77 0.38
N MET A 198 6.33 -34.13 0.55
CA MET A 198 5.05 -34.83 0.57
C MET A 198 4.76 -35.48 -0.80
N ASN A 199 5.05 -34.78 -1.89
CA ASN A 199 4.91 -35.32 -3.24
C ASN A 199 5.81 -36.54 -3.48
N GLU A 200 7.04 -36.53 -2.98
CA GLU A 200 7.93 -37.70 -3.09
C GLU A 200 7.42 -38.87 -2.25
N VAL A 201 6.93 -38.62 -1.03
CA VAL A 201 6.29 -39.66 -0.19
C VAL A 201 5.06 -40.25 -0.86
N ASP A 202 4.18 -39.41 -1.42
CA ASP A 202 2.98 -39.85 -2.13
C ASP A 202 3.32 -40.66 -3.38
N LYS A 203 4.38 -40.27 -4.10
CA LYS A 203 4.89 -41.01 -5.27
C LYS A 203 5.42 -42.39 -4.88
N MET A 204 6.17 -42.48 -3.78
CA MET A 204 6.64 -43.77 -3.24
C MET A 204 5.48 -44.65 -2.78
N HIS A 205 4.50 -44.07 -2.08
CA HIS A 205 3.32 -44.81 -1.63
C HIS A 205 2.48 -45.33 -2.80
N ARG A 206 2.29 -44.50 -3.84
CA ARG A 206 1.59 -44.92 -5.07
C ARG A 206 2.31 -46.09 -5.76
N LYS A 207 3.64 -46.03 -5.85
CA LYS A 207 4.44 -47.12 -6.42
C LYS A 207 4.31 -48.41 -5.62
N ASP A 208 4.38 -48.36 -4.29
CA ASP A 208 4.18 -49.53 -3.42
C ASP A 208 2.78 -50.16 -3.62
N ILE A 209 1.74 -49.33 -3.74
CA ILE A 209 0.39 -49.82 -4.05
C ILE A 209 0.33 -50.49 -5.43
N GLU A 210 0.94 -49.89 -6.45
CA GLU A 210 1.00 -50.47 -7.80
C GLU A 210 1.71 -51.83 -7.82
N ASP A 211 2.86 -51.94 -7.13
CA ASP A 211 3.63 -53.18 -7.02
C ASP A 211 2.81 -54.27 -6.29
N ARG A 212 2.15 -53.93 -5.17
CA ARG A 212 1.28 -54.86 -4.44
C ARG A 212 0.07 -55.32 -5.26
N VAL A 213 -0.54 -54.43 -6.04
CA VAL A 213 -1.65 -54.80 -6.94
C VAL A 213 -1.17 -55.78 -8.01
N GLU A 214 0.03 -55.59 -8.56
CA GLU A 214 0.58 -56.48 -9.57
C GLU A 214 0.93 -57.86 -9.00
N ASP A 215 1.45 -57.93 -7.78
CA ASP A 215 1.73 -59.20 -7.10
C ASP A 215 0.45 -59.97 -6.75
N VAL A 216 -0.61 -59.26 -6.31
CA VAL A 216 -1.94 -59.88 -6.10
C VAL A 216 -2.50 -60.41 -7.43
N LYS A 217 -2.39 -59.65 -8.52
CA LYS A 217 -2.83 -60.13 -9.85
C LYS A 217 -2.07 -61.38 -10.30
N LYS A 218 -0.74 -61.41 -10.12
CA LYS A 218 0.08 -62.60 -10.46
C LYS A 218 -0.33 -63.82 -9.64
N SER A 219 -0.52 -63.63 -8.34
CA SER A 219 -0.96 -64.69 -7.41
C SER A 219 -2.34 -65.23 -7.80
N LEU A 220 -3.27 -64.34 -8.16
CA LEU A 220 -4.61 -64.73 -8.62
C LEU A 220 -4.56 -65.51 -9.94
N LYS A 221 -3.72 -65.09 -10.90
CA LYS A 221 -3.50 -65.83 -12.16
C LYS A 221 -2.89 -67.21 -11.91
N GLN A 222 -1.93 -67.33 -11.01
CA GLN A 222 -1.36 -68.64 -10.64
C GLN A 222 -2.40 -69.55 -9.97
N ALA A 223 -3.23 -69.00 -9.07
CA ALA A 223 -4.31 -69.75 -8.45
C ALA A 223 -5.35 -70.24 -9.49
N ASP A 224 -5.72 -69.39 -10.45
CA ASP A 224 -6.64 -69.73 -11.54
C ASP A 224 -6.08 -70.84 -12.46
N LEU A 225 -4.78 -70.78 -12.78
CA LEU A 225 -4.09 -71.83 -13.54
C LEU A 225 -4.03 -73.16 -12.78
N ASN A 226 -3.80 -73.12 -11.46
CA ASN A 226 -3.79 -74.32 -10.61
C ASN A 226 -5.19 -74.94 -10.45
N LEU A 227 -6.25 -74.13 -10.44
CA LEU A 227 -7.64 -74.58 -10.43
C LEU A 227 -8.05 -75.23 -11.76
N ARG A 228 -7.64 -74.67 -12.90
CA ARG A 228 -7.88 -75.24 -14.24
C ARG A 228 -7.09 -76.52 -14.52
N GLY A 229 -5.92 -76.69 -13.92
CA GLY A 229 -5.12 -77.92 -14.03
C GLY A 229 -5.72 -79.13 -13.31
N HIS A 230 -6.74 -78.93 -12.46
CA HIS A 230 -7.39 -80.01 -11.71
C HIS A 230 -8.67 -80.56 -12.39
N ASP A 231 -9.03 -80.03 -13.57
CA ASP A 231 -10.28 -80.35 -14.29
C ASP A 231 -10.04 -81.20 -15.57
N GLU A 232 -8.89 -81.88 -15.67
CA GLU A 232 -8.63 -82.90 -16.70
C GLU A 232 -8.70 -84.33 -16.12
N THR A 233 -9.86 -84.73 -15.61
CA THR A 233 -10.27 -86.15 -15.61
C THR A 233 -11.78 -86.24 -15.49
N TYR A 234 -12.46 -86.38 -16.63
CA TYR A 234 -13.69 -87.14 -16.90
C TYR A 234 -14.46 -86.49 -18.07
N PHE A 235 -14.26 -87.05 -19.26
CA PHE A 235 -15.13 -86.90 -20.41
C PHE A 235 -16.36 -87.82 -20.24
N GLU A 236 -17.56 -87.32 -20.56
CA GLU A 236 -18.46 -88.00 -21.53
C GLU A 236 -19.49 -87.00 -22.16
N PRO A 237 -19.95 -87.24 -23.41
CA PRO A 237 -20.44 -86.21 -24.31
C PRO A 237 -21.96 -86.22 -24.50
N GLY A 238 -22.58 -85.03 -24.58
CA GLY A 238 -24.03 -84.92 -24.80
C GLY A 238 -24.51 -83.59 -25.38
N ARG A 239 -24.47 -83.50 -26.72
CA ARG A 239 -25.32 -82.70 -27.65
C ARG A 239 -25.44 -81.17 -27.50
N LEU A 240 -25.18 -80.51 -28.64
CA LEU A 240 -25.51 -79.13 -29.00
C LEU A 240 -26.96 -78.74 -28.70
N MET A 241 -27.18 -77.48 -28.31
CA MET A 241 -28.03 -76.52 -29.07
C MET A 241 -27.63 -75.08 -28.73
N ASP A 242 -27.55 -74.26 -29.77
CA ASP A 242 -27.10 -72.87 -29.85
C ASP A 242 -27.74 -71.90 -28.84
N HIS A 243 -26.93 -70.96 -28.35
CA HIS A 243 -27.43 -69.64 -27.95
C HIS A 243 -26.62 -68.54 -28.64
N GLU A 244 -27.28 -67.90 -29.61
CA GLU A 244 -26.81 -66.72 -30.33
C GLU A 244 -26.52 -65.53 -29.40
N ASP A 245 -25.43 -64.88 -29.75
CA ASP A 245 -24.86 -63.63 -29.24
C ASP A 245 -25.76 -62.41 -29.50
N ARG A 246 -26.08 -61.63 -28.45
CA ARG A 246 -26.43 -60.21 -28.59
C ARG A 246 -25.88 -59.36 -27.43
N SER A 247 -24.59 -59.03 -27.56
CA SER A 247 -24.03 -57.68 -27.37
C SER A 247 -24.98 -56.57 -26.85
N ARG A 248 -24.69 -56.00 -25.68
CA ARG A 248 -25.28 -54.74 -25.17
C ARG A 248 -24.21 -53.63 -25.09
N PRO A 249 -24.42 -52.44 -25.69
CA PRO A 249 -23.41 -51.40 -25.75
C PRO A 249 -23.40 -50.46 -24.52
N LYS A 250 -22.21 -49.92 -24.25
CA LYS A 250 -21.84 -48.97 -23.19
C LYS A 250 -22.67 -47.67 -23.25
N ARG A 251 -23.27 -47.27 -22.12
CA ARG A 251 -23.82 -45.91 -21.93
C ARG A 251 -22.72 -44.94 -21.51
N ARG A 252 -22.41 -43.97 -22.39
CA ARG A 252 -21.72 -42.70 -22.05
C ARG A 252 -22.61 -41.88 -21.11
N ARG A 253 -22.03 -41.27 -20.06
CA ARG A 253 -22.65 -40.17 -19.31
C ARG A 253 -22.04 -38.84 -19.80
N HIS A 254 -22.90 -37.86 -20.04
CA HIS A 254 -22.55 -36.48 -20.39
C HIS A 254 -22.35 -35.62 -19.12
N PRO A 255 -21.64 -34.47 -19.24
CA PRO A 255 -21.24 -33.64 -18.09
C PRO A 255 -22.39 -32.76 -17.58
N MET A 256 -22.36 -32.44 -16.29
CA MET A 256 -23.28 -31.50 -15.64
C MET A 256 -22.71 -30.08 -15.73
N SER A 257 -23.61 -29.11 -15.94
CA SER A 257 -23.38 -27.67 -15.88
C SER A 257 -22.90 -27.19 -14.51
#